data_AF-A0A2N2G0F3-F1
#
_entry.id   AF-A0A2N2G0F3-F1
#
_cell.length_a   1.000
_cell.length_b   1.000
_cell.length_c   1.000
_cell.angle_alpha   90.00
_cell.angle_beta   90.00
_cell.angle_gamma   90.00
#
_symmetry.space_group_name_H-M   'P 1'
#
loop_
_entity.id
_entity.type
_entity.pdbx_description
1 polymer ?
#
loop_
_entity_poly.entity_id
_entity_poly.type
_entity_poly.pdbx_seq_one_letter_code
_entity_poly.pdbx_strand_id
1 'polypeptide(L)' 'MSNETKHIGIHEAYHNDPQQADLELFGREVDPTTRRGFLKKSSLMAMAAVLGSNIPFA' A
#
# COMPACT_ATOMS: atom_id res chain seq x y z
N MET A 1 -2.69 21.58 -23.56
CA MET A 1 -1.91 20.33 -23.56
C MET A 1 -2.80 19.24 -23.02
N SER A 2 -3.21 18.31 -23.88
CA SER A 2 -3.95 17.13 -23.48
C SER A 2 -3.06 16.31 -22.54
N ASN A 3 -3.52 16.02 -21.32
CA ASN A 3 -2.85 15.09 -20.43
C ASN A 3 -2.96 13.69 -21.06
N GLU A 4 -1.94 13.26 -21.81
CA GLU A 4 -1.84 11.89 -22.26
C GLU A 4 -1.61 10.99 -21.05
N THR A 5 -2.58 10.12 -20.77
CA THR A 5 -2.45 9.12 -19.70
C THR A 5 -1.39 8.11 -20.13
N LYS A 6 -0.20 8.20 -19.54
CA LYS A 6 0.90 7.27 -19.82
C LYS A 6 0.53 5.89 -19.26
N HIS A 7 0.35 4.91 -20.15
CA HIS A 7 0.13 3.52 -19.78
C HIS A 7 1.48 2.79 -19.75
N ILE A 8 1.88 2.33 -18.56
CA ILE A 8 3.09 1.51 -18.37
C ILE A 8 2.71 0.20 -17.67
N GLY A 9 3.53 -0.84 -17.85
CA GLY A 9 3.34 -2.10 -17.14
C GLY A 9 3.68 -1.96 -15.65
N ILE A 10 3.02 -2.75 -14.78
CA ILE A 10 3.29 -2.68 -13.33
C ILE A 10 4.74 -3.03 -12.99
N HIS A 11 5.37 -3.96 -13.71
CA HIS A 11 6.79 -4.28 -13.50
C HIS A 11 7.71 -3.13 -13.88
N GLU A 12 7.38 -2.42 -14.96
CA GLU A 12 8.14 -1.25 -15.41
C GLU A 12 8.05 -0.11 -14.38
N ALA A 13 6.85 0.12 -13.85
CA ALA A 13 6.63 1.12 -12.79
C ALA A 13 7.46 0.83 -11.54
N TYR A 14 7.59 -0.44 -11.14
CA TYR A 14 8.28 -0.85 -9.91
C TYR A 14 9.79 -1.14 -10.10
N HIS A 15 10.32 -1.04 -11.32
CA HIS A 15 11.69 -1.48 -11.63
C HIS A 15 12.77 -0.69 -10.88
N ASN A 16 12.61 0.63 -10.77
CA ASN A 16 13.64 1.52 -10.21
C ASN A 16 13.39 1.85 -8.74
N ASP A 17 12.18 2.32 -8.42
CA ASP A 17 11.81 2.73 -7.07
C ASP A 17 10.43 2.19 -6.70
N PRO A 18 10.37 1.02 -6.04
CA PRO A 18 9.11 0.44 -5.58
C PRO A 18 8.34 1.32 -4.60
N GLN A 19 9.01 2.16 -3.80
CA GLN A 19 8.36 2.98 -2.79
C GLN A 19 7.65 4.18 -3.44
N GLN A 20 8.33 4.86 -4.36
CA GLN A 20 7.71 5.91 -5.16
C GLN A 20 6.59 5.36 -6.04
N ALA A 21 6.77 4.19 -6.65
CA ALA A 21 5.72 3.57 -7.46
C ALA A 21 4.45 3.27 -6.65
N ASP A 22 4.57 2.85 -5.39
CA ASP A 22 3.44 2.63 -4.50
C ASP A 22 2.72 3.95 -4.15
N LEU A 23 3.46 5.04 -3.98
CA LEU A 23 2.90 6.36 -3.73
C LEU A 23 2.18 6.91 -4.98
N GLU A 24 2.80 6.79 -6.16
CA GLU A 24 2.23 7.29 -7.42
C GLU A 24 1.00 6.49 -7.87
N LEU A 25 1.03 5.16 -7.71
CA LEU A 25 -0.04 4.28 -8.21
C LEU A 25 -1.20 4.14 -7.23
N PHE A 26 -0.92 4.10 -5.91
CA PHE A 26 -1.91 3.81 -4.88
C PHE A 26 -2.06 4.91 -3.83
N GLY A 27 -1.26 5.97 -3.89
CA GLY A 27 -1.29 7.04 -2.89
C GLY A 27 -0.89 6.57 -1.50
N ARG A 28 -0.10 5.49 -1.39
CA ARG A 28 0.27 4.89 -0.11
C ARG A 28 1.78 4.96 0.12
N GLU A 29 2.14 5.28 1.36
CA GLU A 29 3.52 5.14 1.83
C GLU A 29 3.76 3.69 2.28
N VAL A 30 4.91 3.15 1.87
CA VAL A 30 5.31 1.78 2.18
C VAL A 30 6.37 1.79 3.25
N ASP A 31 6.23 0.90 4.22
CA ASP A 31 7.27 0.64 5.19
C ASP A 31 8.21 -0.44 4.62
N PRO A 32 9.51 -0.16 4.42
CA PRO A 32 10.43 -1.12 3.81
C PRO A 32 10.62 -2.37 4.67
N THR A 33 10.29 -2.31 5.95
CA THR A 33 10.43 -3.43 6.89
C THR A 33 9.14 -4.25 7.02
N THR A 34 7.98 -3.71 6.69
CA THR A 34 6.69 -4.41 6.82
C THR A 34 5.73 -4.17 5.67
N ARG A 35 5.18 -5.26 5.14
CA ARG A 35 4.13 -5.24 4.11
C ARG A 35 2.71 -5.09 4.71
N ARG A 36 2.58 -4.95 6.04
CA ARG A 36 1.30 -4.86 6.75
C ARG A 36 0.73 -3.44 6.78
N GLY A 37 1.02 -2.62 5.77
CA GLY A 37 0.56 -1.22 5.72
C GLY A 37 -0.96 -1.08 5.88
N PHE A 38 -1.74 -2.06 5.40
CA PHE A 38 -3.20 -2.06 5.51
C PHE A 38 -3.73 -2.47 6.89
N LEU A 39 -2.92 -3.11 7.75
CA LEU A 39 -3.29 -3.53 9.10
C LEU A 39 -2.64 -2.60 10.14
N LYS A 40 -2.84 -1.28 9.99
CA LYS A 40 -2.34 -0.27 10.93
C LYS A 40 -3.50 0.62 11.41
N LYS A 41 -3.37 1.22 12.59
CA LYS A 41 -4.32 2.23 13.13
C LYS A 41 -5.78 1.74 13.09
N SER A 42 -6.68 2.48 12.43
CA SER A 42 -8.13 2.23 12.41
C SER A 42 -8.53 0.99 11.64
N SER A 43 -7.82 0.62 10.56
CA SER A 43 -8.13 -0.60 9.81
C SER A 43 -7.76 -1.86 10.59
N LEU A 44 -6.69 -1.81 11.38
CA LEU A 44 -6.38 -2.89 12.34
C LEU A 44 -7.49 -3.05 13.38
N MET A 45 -7.96 -1.94 13.95
CA MET A 45 -9.05 -1.96 14.93
C MET A 45 -10.35 -2.51 14.31
N ALA A 46 -10.69 -2.08 13.09
CA ALA A 46 -11.85 -2.59 12.36
C ALA A 46 -11.72 -4.10 12.13
N MET A 47 -10.54 -4.58 11.71
CA MET A 47 -10.30 -6.01 11.49
C MET A 47 -10.38 -6.81 12.80
N ALA A 48 -9.79 -6.30 13.89
CA ALA A 48 -9.88 -6.92 15.21
C ALA A 48 -11.33 -7.02 15.71
N ALA A 49 -12.15 -5.99 15.46
CA ALA A 49 -13.57 -5.98 15.81
C ALA A 49 -14.37 -7.03 15.01
N VAL A 50 -14.13 -7.15 13.70
CA VAL A 50 -14.77 -8.18 12.86
C VAL A 50 -14.39 -9.59 13.30
N LEU A 51 -13.12 -9.81 13.63
CA LEU A 51 -12.61 -11.11 14.09
C LEU A 51 -12.96 -11.40 15.56
N GLY A 52 -13.42 -10.40 16.33
CA GLY A 52 -13.67 -10.52 17.76
C GLY A 52 -12.43 -10.84 18.59
N SER A 53 -11.23 -10.55 18.08
CA SER A 53 -9.97 -10.93 18.73
C SER A 53 -8.81 -9.99 18.38
N ASN A 54 -7.81 -9.94 19.27
CA ASN A 54 -6.57 -9.22 19.01
C ASN A 54 -5.73 -9.96 17.97
N ILE A 55 -5.17 -9.23 17.01
CA ILE A 55 -4.29 -9.79 15.97
C ILE A 55 -2.83 -9.71 16.47
N PRO A 56 -2.19 -10.84 16.82
CA PRO A 56 -0.80 -10.82 17.28
C PRO A 56 0.16 -10.49 16.13
N PHE A 57 1.23 -9.77 16.43
CA PHE A 57 2.24 -9.34 15.45
C PHE A 57 1.67 -8.48 14.29
N ALA A 58 0.55 -7.80 14.53
CA ALA A 58 0.00 -6.79 13.63
C ALA A 58 0.82 -5.50 13.64
#